data_AF-F9D0E1-F1
#
_entry.id   AF-F9D0E1-F1
#
_cell.length_a   1.000
_cell.length_b   1.000
_cell.length_c   1.000
_cell.angle_alpha   90.00
_cell.angle_beta   90.00
_cell.angle_gamma   90.00
#
_symmetry.space_group_name_H-M   'P 1'
#
loop_
_entity.id
_entity.type
_entity.pdbx_description
1 polymer ?
#
loop_
_entity_poly.entity_id
_entity_poly.type
_entity_poly.pdbx_seq_one_letter_code
_entity_poly.pdbx_strand_id
1 'polypeptide(L)'
;MKTTKAFFLAALATATLLLGACSGSDLPQNGKDNKDNNPSENQLTEFVANSPDKNTTRTSMDYASGAFYWEKGDRIWVKDDDGVWQQSTNAVDLDRQASFRFKVPGKFTASPVYTVYYSGKNGDKNQVSIPATQKATVPNNTTDFGIQGDCGMAPATRKGSYFDFHLDHKASYLVFQVYTIGPKLRSSYLTKVKVTSDNNITGNYTLDPATNKLSGSGAGSEITLNVKGTGKYADGFPVNAGGADIKVNGAYMVIAPGQHTLQVDYTVKDPLTNTEKTIRKNLAAFDYQENYYYDITAQIELPNFQYNNEYYKWDAKENFWYGHEWYSNSNWQTGSIFPGANQESDDGIPENDANSKATTSASNSCTICPTANELLWYIRKGDPRYDANQEWIAFGRHYRGGIWFKKKAVICKEQGITPQQMRDYYMNGNRPVDIRTITSSAGISLSRNIYGTTRPSGAEIDKYFFVPFRGYYSIYTSFPLGVELSGIESIGRYWSCDRSHVSGGGAWALYIHSYEAMLVSSNITYGLYVQQFE
;
A
#
# COMPACT_ATOMS: atom_id res chain seq x y z
N MET A 1 -5.67 -5.92 18.82
CA MET A 1 -5.55 -4.46 18.98
C MET A 1 -4.73 -4.21 20.23
N LYS A 2 -3.68 -3.38 20.16
CA LYS A 2 -3.12 -2.80 21.39
C LYS A 2 -4.03 -1.62 21.75
N THR A 3 -4.73 -1.72 22.86
CA THR A 3 -5.51 -0.63 23.41
C THR A 3 -4.57 0.24 24.24
N THR A 4 -4.20 1.40 23.73
CA THR A 4 -3.50 2.38 24.58
C THR A 4 -4.56 3.12 25.38
N LYS A 5 -4.73 2.76 26.65
CA LYS A 5 -5.46 3.63 27.59
C LYS A 5 -4.54 4.82 27.88
N ALA A 6 -5.05 6.04 27.79
CA ALA A 6 -4.39 7.18 28.42
C ALA A 6 -4.36 6.93 29.94
N PHE A 7 -3.22 6.50 30.50
CA PHE A 7 -3.00 6.42 31.94
C PHE A 7 -1.68 7.08 32.32
N PHE A 8 -1.79 8.01 33.26
CA PHE A 8 -0.76 8.90 33.80
C PHE A 8 0.25 8.17 34.70
N LEU A 9 1.48 8.70 34.74
CA LEU A 9 2.32 8.66 35.93
C LEU A 9 2.76 10.10 36.26
N ALA A 10 2.46 10.51 37.49
CA ALA A 10 2.82 11.82 38.02
C ALA A 10 4.33 11.94 38.25
N ALA A 11 4.90 13.08 37.87
CA ALA A 11 6.14 13.58 38.43
C ALA A 11 5.98 15.09 38.61
N LEU A 12 5.97 15.53 39.87
CA LEU A 12 6.01 16.93 40.26
C LEU A 12 7.31 17.56 39.73
N ALA A 13 7.18 18.62 38.93
CA ALA A 13 8.27 19.56 38.71
C ALA A 13 7.68 20.97 38.71
N THR A 14 7.99 21.70 39.77
CA THR A 14 7.72 23.13 39.93
C THR A 14 8.29 23.92 38.75
N ALA A 15 7.41 24.62 38.01
CA ALA A 15 7.81 25.65 37.06
C ALA A 15 7.20 26.98 37.52
N THR A 16 8.09 27.90 37.88
CA THR A 16 7.82 29.28 38.32
C THR A 16 7.04 30.07 37.26
N LEU A 17 5.93 30.70 37.68
CA LEU A 17 5.21 31.72 36.91
C LEU A 17 6.04 33.00 36.81
N LEU A 18 6.17 33.54 35.60
CA LEU A 18 6.48 34.95 35.36
C LEU A 18 5.19 35.63 34.88
N LEU A 19 4.57 36.42 35.77
CA LEU A 19 3.50 37.34 35.41
C LEU A 19 4.12 38.62 34.83
N GLY A 20 3.96 38.83 33.53
CA GLY A 20 4.14 40.13 32.90
C GLY A 20 2.80 40.85 32.81
N ALA A 21 2.60 41.87 33.64
CA ALA A 21 1.48 42.79 33.58
C ALA A 21 1.79 43.96 32.64
N CYS A 22 0.76 44.44 31.92
CA CYS A 22 0.49 45.79 31.41
C CYS A 22 -0.37 45.65 30.14
N SER A 23 -1.40 46.43 29.87
CA SER A 23 -1.98 47.61 30.54
C SER A 23 -3.33 47.82 29.87
N GLY A 24 -4.34 48.22 30.66
CA GLY A 24 -5.65 48.61 30.14
C GLY A 24 -5.56 49.82 29.20
N SER A 25 -6.40 49.82 28.17
CA SER A 25 -6.78 51.03 27.47
C SER A 25 -8.29 51.16 27.52
N ASP A 26 -8.74 52.15 28.30
CA ASP A 26 -10.09 52.69 28.29
C ASP A 26 -10.45 53.18 26.88
N LEU A 27 -11.66 52.82 26.42
CA LEU A 27 -12.28 53.43 25.23
C LEU A 27 -13.39 54.39 25.69
N PRO A 28 -13.46 55.62 25.15
CA PRO A 28 -14.52 56.56 25.52
C PRO A 28 -15.84 56.21 24.83
N GLN A 29 -16.93 56.31 25.60
CA GLN A 29 -18.30 56.34 25.10
C GLN A 29 -18.53 57.60 24.25
N ASN A 30 -19.11 57.44 23.07
CA ASN A 30 -20.05 58.42 22.53
C ASN A 30 -21.02 57.76 21.53
N GLY A 31 -22.32 57.90 21.80
CA GLY A 31 -23.39 57.34 20.99
C GLY A 31 -23.72 58.18 19.76
N LYS A 32 -24.38 57.52 18.80
CA LYS A 32 -25.51 58.03 18.01
C LYS A 32 -26.15 56.86 17.25
N ASP A 33 -27.48 56.83 17.32
CA ASP A 33 -28.35 55.85 16.69
C ASP A 33 -28.13 55.72 15.17
N ASN A 34 -28.11 54.49 14.67
CA ASN A 34 -28.61 54.18 13.34
C ASN A 34 -29.22 52.77 13.34
N LYS A 35 -30.47 52.69 12.87
CA LYS A 35 -31.22 51.46 12.67
C LYS A 35 -30.65 50.72 11.46
N ASP A 36 -29.83 49.72 11.72
CA ASP A 36 -29.58 48.60 10.82
C ASP A 36 -29.69 47.32 11.66
N ASN A 37 -30.40 46.31 11.16
CA ASN A 37 -30.52 44.99 11.78
C ASN A 37 -29.21 44.19 11.63
N ASN A 38 -28.13 44.75 12.16
CA ASN A 38 -26.91 44.04 12.51
C ASN A 38 -26.92 43.97 14.04
N PRO A 39 -26.78 42.79 14.69
CA PRO A 39 -26.59 42.75 16.13
C PRO A 39 -25.37 43.63 16.42
N SER A 40 -25.59 44.80 17.01
CA SER A 40 -24.50 45.70 17.36
C SER A 40 -23.52 44.93 18.24
N GLU A 41 -22.22 45.21 18.10
CA GLU A 41 -21.13 44.55 18.83
C GLU A 41 -21.29 44.53 20.37
N ASN A 42 -22.31 45.22 20.90
CA ASN A 42 -22.63 45.38 22.31
C ASN A 42 -23.39 44.22 22.98
N GLN A 43 -23.67 43.10 22.28
CA GLN A 43 -24.28 41.90 22.91
C GLN A 43 -23.61 40.58 22.51
N LEU A 44 -22.28 40.59 22.34
CA LEU A 44 -21.53 39.35 22.17
C LEU A 44 -21.18 38.75 23.54
N THR A 45 -21.57 37.51 23.75
CA THR A 45 -21.17 36.73 24.93
C THR A 45 -19.98 35.86 24.57
N GLU A 46 -18.98 35.84 25.45
CA GLU A 46 -17.76 35.09 25.22
C GLU A 46 -17.90 33.66 25.73
N PHE A 47 -17.63 32.69 24.85
CA PHE A 47 -17.47 31.28 25.15
C PHE A 47 -16.02 30.91 24.93
N VAL A 48 -15.33 30.58 26.01
CA VAL A 48 -13.89 30.34 26.02
C VAL A 48 -13.66 28.85 26.08
N ALA A 49 -13.07 28.31 25.02
CA ALA A 49 -12.47 26.98 25.05
C ALA A 49 -11.10 27.13 25.71
N ASN A 50 -11.03 27.03 27.04
CA ASN A 50 -9.75 27.09 27.74
C ASN A 50 -8.95 25.81 27.52
N SER A 51 -7.62 25.92 27.72
CA SER A 51 -6.72 24.76 27.74
C SER A 51 -6.36 24.39 29.18
N PRO A 52 -7.17 23.63 29.93
CA PRO A 52 -6.71 23.03 31.17
C PRO A 52 -5.86 21.80 30.83
N ASP A 53 -4.58 21.82 31.19
CA ASP A 53 -3.63 20.70 31.25
C ASP A 53 -3.99 19.35 30.57
N LYS A 54 -3.17 19.00 29.57
CA LYS A 54 -2.91 17.68 28.96
C LYS A 54 -4.04 16.85 28.34
N ASN A 55 -5.32 17.13 28.55
CA ASN A 55 -6.41 16.39 27.91
C ASN A 55 -7.48 17.35 27.40
N THR A 56 -7.23 18.02 26.28
CA THR A 56 -8.08 19.12 25.82
C THR A 56 -8.60 18.92 24.41
N THR A 57 -9.81 19.43 24.21
CA THR A 57 -10.81 19.09 23.22
C THR A 57 -10.84 20.05 22.04
N ARG A 58 -10.58 19.58 20.83
CA ARG A 58 -10.50 20.44 19.65
C ARG A 58 -10.40 19.59 18.35
N THR A 59 -10.05 20.13 17.18
CA THR A 59 -10.43 19.54 15.88
C THR A 59 -9.33 18.78 15.14
N SER A 60 -8.03 19.03 15.36
CA SER A 60 -6.93 18.11 14.99
C SER A 60 -6.41 17.38 16.22
N MET A 61 -5.60 16.33 16.08
CA MET A 61 -5.08 15.52 17.20
C MET A 61 -3.56 15.30 17.09
N ASP A 62 -2.86 15.45 18.22
CA ASP A 62 -1.48 14.99 18.41
C ASP A 62 -1.49 13.52 18.86
N TYR A 63 -0.89 12.65 18.05
CA TYR A 63 -0.88 11.21 18.30
C TYR A 63 -0.23 10.82 19.64
N ALA A 64 0.84 11.51 20.05
CA ALA A 64 1.62 11.12 21.24
C ALA A 64 0.89 11.42 22.55
N SER A 65 0.19 12.55 22.60
CA SER A 65 -0.57 12.99 23.77
C SER A 65 -2.06 12.62 23.70
N GLY A 66 -2.59 12.37 22.51
CA GLY A 66 -4.03 12.32 22.25
C GLY A 66 -4.71 13.69 22.41
N ALA A 67 -3.93 14.77 22.59
CA ALA A 67 -4.48 16.11 22.75
C ALA A 67 -4.97 16.62 21.41
N PHE A 68 -6.18 17.15 21.39
CA PHE A 68 -6.69 17.77 20.18
C PHE A 68 -6.14 19.20 20.00
N TYR A 69 -6.36 19.93 18.89
CA TYR A 69 -6.17 21.40 18.67
C TYR A 69 -7.21 22.06 17.75
N TRP A 70 -7.62 23.30 18.02
CA TRP A 70 -8.61 24.01 17.19
C TRP A 70 -7.95 24.40 15.89
N GLU A 71 -8.67 24.33 14.79
CA GLU A 71 -8.15 24.59 13.46
C GLU A 71 -8.81 25.82 12.85
N LYS A 72 -8.07 26.46 11.95
CA LYS A 72 -8.52 27.69 11.31
C LYS A 72 -9.89 27.50 10.64
N GLY A 73 -10.80 28.41 10.96
CA GLY A 73 -12.16 28.43 10.46
C GLY A 73 -13.18 27.71 11.32
N ASP A 74 -12.77 27.04 12.40
CA ASP A 74 -13.72 26.43 13.33
C ASP A 74 -14.63 27.47 14.00
N ARG A 75 -15.88 27.07 14.21
CA ARG A 75 -16.94 27.86 14.84
C ARG A 75 -17.75 26.96 15.78
N ILE A 76 -18.45 27.58 16.72
CA ILE A 76 -19.36 26.87 17.63
C ILE A 76 -20.80 27.35 17.46
N TRP A 77 -21.73 26.53 17.93
CA TRP A 77 -23.14 26.85 18.06
C TRP A 77 -23.60 26.75 19.51
N VAL A 78 -24.49 27.64 19.91
CA VAL A 78 -25.14 27.64 21.24
C VAL A 78 -26.59 28.03 21.05
N LYS A 79 -27.51 27.45 21.84
CA LYS A 79 -28.87 27.98 21.95
C LYS A 79 -28.93 29.08 23.01
N ASP A 80 -29.50 30.22 22.66
CA ASP A 80 -29.73 31.31 23.61
C ASP A 80 -30.97 31.04 24.51
N ASP A 81 -31.28 32.01 25.38
CA ASP A 81 -32.41 31.97 26.31
C ASP A 81 -33.78 31.78 25.62
N ASP A 82 -33.90 32.21 24.36
CA ASP A 82 -35.13 32.08 23.56
C ASP A 82 -35.16 30.76 22.76
N GLY A 83 -34.14 29.91 22.94
CA GLY A 83 -33.98 28.63 22.25
C GLY A 83 -33.52 28.78 20.80
N VAL A 84 -33.10 29.97 20.39
CA VAL A 84 -32.62 30.27 19.03
C VAL A 84 -31.17 29.84 18.89
N TRP A 85 -30.85 29.21 17.77
CA TRP A 85 -29.48 28.82 17.45
C TRP A 85 -28.63 30.03 17.09
N GLN A 86 -27.52 30.20 17.81
CA GLN A 86 -26.55 31.26 17.61
C GLN A 86 -25.20 30.64 17.23
N GLN A 87 -24.62 31.13 16.14
CA GLN A 87 -23.27 30.76 15.73
C GLN A 87 -22.28 31.80 16.26
N SER A 88 -21.07 31.40 16.62
CA SER A 88 -20.00 32.37 16.89
C SER A 88 -19.78 33.28 15.68
N THR A 89 -19.64 34.59 15.89
CA THR A 89 -19.41 35.57 14.81
C THR A 89 -17.99 35.52 14.30
N ASN A 90 -17.03 35.26 15.19
CA ASN A 90 -15.65 34.95 14.85
C ASN A 90 -15.44 33.43 14.65
N ALA A 91 -14.40 33.11 13.91
CA ALA A 91 -13.88 31.77 13.74
C ALA A 91 -12.43 31.73 14.24
N VAL A 92 -11.96 30.54 14.56
CA VAL A 92 -10.55 30.28 14.88
C VAL A 92 -9.67 30.83 13.75
N ASP A 93 -8.67 31.63 14.09
CA ASP A 93 -7.90 32.44 13.14
C ASP A 93 -6.57 31.78 12.70
N LEU A 94 -6.02 30.91 13.54
CA LEU A 94 -4.78 30.16 13.30
C LEU A 94 -5.02 28.65 13.38
N ASP A 95 -4.15 27.90 12.71
CA ASP A 95 -4.11 26.44 12.84
C ASP A 95 -3.54 26.03 14.20
N ARG A 96 -3.93 24.84 14.67
CA ARG A 96 -3.40 24.20 15.89
C ARG A 96 -3.49 25.03 17.20
N GLN A 97 -4.60 25.71 17.44
CA GLN A 97 -4.79 26.51 18.66
C GLN A 97 -5.26 25.69 19.87
N ALA A 98 -4.58 25.89 21.01
CA ALA A 98 -4.92 25.20 22.25
C ALA A 98 -6.18 25.75 22.93
N SER A 99 -6.46 27.03 22.73
CA SER A 99 -7.58 27.73 23.33
C SER A 99 -8.10 28.78 22.38
N PHE A 100 -9.39 29.03 22.41
CA PHE A 100 -10.00 30.09 21.61
C PHE A 100 -11.17 30.74 22.33
N ARG A 101 -11.39 32.03 22.04
CA ARG A 101 -12.48 32.82 22.59
C ARG A 101 -13.51 33.09 21.49
N PHE A 102 -14.58 32.31 21.51
CA PHE A 102 -15.71 32.46 20.60
C PHE A 102 -16.63 33.58 21.09
N LYS A 103 -17.05 34.45 20.18
CA LYS A 103 -18.00 35.53 20.44
C LYS A 103 -19.35 35.11 19.86
N VAL A 104 -20.31 34.79 20.72
CA VAL A 104 -21.62 34.29 20.30
C VAL A 104 -22.67 35.38 20.53
N PRO A 105 -23.47 35.75 19.52
CA PRO A 105 -24.55 36.70 19.69
C PRO A 105 -25.71 36.06 20.44
N GLY A 106 -26.62 36.89 20.96
CA GLY A 106 -27.83 36.42 21.64
C GLY A 106 -27.78 36.59 23.15
N LYS A 107 -28.86 36.14 23.81
CA LYS A 107 -29.08 36.36 25.24
C LYS A 107 -28.72 35.12 26.05
N PHE A 108 -27.75 35.26 26.93
CA PHE A 108 -27.27 34.18 27.80
C PHE A 108 -27.33 34.61 29.27
N THR A 109 -28.52 34.92 29.79
CA THR A 109 -28.69 35.37 31.18
C THR A 109 -29.59 34.47 32.03
N ALA A 110 -30.43 33.64 31.42
CA ALA A 110 -31.35 32.77 32.14
C ALA A 110 -30.69 31.58 32.85
N SER A 111 -29.52 31.12 32.39
CA SER A 111 -28.83 29.95 32.92
C SER A 111 -27.36 30.22 33.27
N PRO A 112 -26.81 29.56 34.32
CA PRO A 112 -25.36 29.53 34.54
C PRO A 112 -24.64 28.54 33.61
N VAL A 113 -25.38 27.69 32.87
CA VAL A 113 -24.82 26.66 31.97
C VAL A 113 -25.58 26.61 30.64
N TYR A 114 -24.86 26.60 29.51
CA TYR A 114 -25.41 26.38 28.17
C TYR A 114 -24.66 25.25 27.48
N THR A 115 -25.30 24.53 26.55
CA THR A 115 -24.61 23.53 25.74
C THR A 115 -23.97 24.18 24.52
N VAL A 116 -22.66 24.02 24.39
CA VAL A 116 -21.88 24.35 23.19
C VAL A 116 -21.84 23.13 22.28
N TYR A 117 -22.00 23.37 20.98
CA TYR A 117 -21.91 22.36 19.93
C TYR A 117 -20.81 22.74 18.94
N TYR A 118 -19.93 21.78 18.66
CA TYR A 118 -19.04 21.80 17.52
C TYR A 118 -19.49 20.69 16.57
N SER A 119 -20.17 21.04 15.49
CA SER A 119 -20.73 20.08 14.52
C SER A 119 -19.77 19.72 13.39
N GLY A 120 -18.48 20.05 13.50
CA GLY A 120 -17.51 19.97 12.41
C GLY A 120 -17.52 21.22 11.52
N LYS A 121 -16.50 21.35 10.67
CA LYS A 121 -16.30 22.49 9.76
C LYS A 121 -17.44 22.66 8.74
N ASN A 122 -18.10 21.56 8.41
CA ASN A 122 -19.23 21.50 7.48
C ASN A 122 -20.59 21.28 8.16
N GLY A 123 -20.64 21.27 9.50
CA GLY A 123 -21.87 21.00 10.23
C GLY A 123 -22.75 22.22 10.42
N ASP A 124 -24.04 21.99 10.63
CA ASP A 124 -25.04 23.02 10.94
C ASP A 124 -25.64 22.75 12.31
N LYS A 125 -25.49 23.70 13.23
CA LYS A 125 -26.04 23.64 14.60
C LYS A 125 -25.57 22.40 15.36
N ASN A 126 -26.44 21.40 15.51
CA ASN A 126 -26.14 20.13 16.16
C ASN A 126 -26.13 18.96 15.18
N GLN A 127 -26.11 19.21 13.88
CA GLN A 127 -26.07 18.18 12.83
C GLN A 127 -24.66 18.05 12.28
N VAL A 128 -24.14 16.83 12.29
CA VAL A 128 -22.82 16.46 11.75
C VAL A 128 -22.97 15.39 10.68
N SER A 129 -22.12 15.48 9.66
CA SER A 129 -22.01 14.47 8.61
C SER A 129 -20.65 13.79 8.69
N ILE A 130 -20.64 12.47 8.77
CA ILE A 130 -19.44 11.65 8.61
C ILE A 130 -19.47 11.13 7.17
N PRO A 131 -18.62 11.62 6.25
CA PRO A 131 -18.72 11.29 4.83
C PRO A 131 -18.20 9.89 4.54
N ALA A 132 -18.84 9.22 3.56
CA ALA A 132 -18.41 7.91 3.06
C ALA A 132 -17.10 7.97 2.26
N THR A 133 -16.66 9.18 1.88
CA THR A 133 -15.37 9.41 1.24
C THR A 133 -14.56 10.40 2.06
N GLN A 134 -13.38 9.96 2.48
CA GLN A 134 -12.45 10.67 3.35
C GLN A 134 -11.09 10.80 2.68
N LYS A 135 -10.22 11.65 3.23
CA LYS A 135 -8.90 11.95 2.65
C LYS A 135 -7.83 12.08 3.73
N ALA A 136 -6.66 11.51 3.45
CA ALA A 136 -5.44 11.76 4.21
C ALA A 136 -4.30 12.00 3.21
N THR A 137 -3.97 13.26 2.95
CA THR A 137 -3.03 13.63 1.87
C THR A 137 -1.56 13.59 2.29
N VAL A 138 -1.30 13.57 3.60
CA VAL A 138 0.04 13.50 4.22
C VAL A 138 -0.05 12.58 5.45
N PRO A 139 0.97 11.74 5.72
CA PRO A 139 1.00 10.91 6.92
C PRO A 139 0.91 11.73 8.20
N ASN A 140 0.32 11.15 9.25
CA ASN A 140 0.13 11.78 10.55
C ASN A 140 -0.60 13.14 10.51
N ASN A 141 -1.46 13.38 9.52
CA ASN A 141 -2.23 14.63 9.44
C ASN A 141 -3.66 14.46 9.96
N THR A 142 -4.06 15.33 10.87
CA THR A 142 -5.37 15.34 11.53
C THR A 142 -6.13 16.65 11.32
N THR A 143 -5.60 17.61 10.55
CA THR A 143 -6.24 18.93 10.31
C THR A 143 -7.60 18.86 9.64
N ASP A 144 -7.87 17.77 8.90
CA ASP A 144 -9.12 17.59 8.15
C ASP A 144 -10.19 16.82 8.94
N PHE A 145 -9.96 16.51 10.22
CA PHE A 145 -10.94 15.80 11.06
C PHE A 145 -12.29 16.50 11.12
N GLY A 146 -12.31 17.82 11.34
CA GLY A 146 -13.54 18.62 11.33
C GLY A 146 -14.31 18.58 10.00
N ILE A 147 -13.62 18.33 8.87
CA ILE A 147 -14.24 18.12 7.55
C ILE A 147 -14.78 16.68 7.42
N GLN A 148 -14.12 15.73 8.07
CA GLN A 148 -14.37 14.29 8.01
C GLN A 148 -15.37 13.78 9.06
N GLY A 149 -16.00 14.70 9.81
CA GLY A 149 -17.08 14.36 10.75
C GLY A 149 -16.66 14.34 12.22
N ASP A 150 -15.46 14.85 12.54
CA ASP A 150 -15.17 15.19 13.93
C ASP A 150 -16.17 16.24 14.44
N CYS A 151 -16.65 16.00 15.66
CA CYS A 151 -17.67 16.80 16.30
C CYS A 151 -17.60 16.62 17.81
N GLY A 152 -18.22 17.54 18.53
CA GLY A 152 -18.34 17.45 19.98
C GLY A 152 -19.45 18.32 20.54
N MET A 153 -19.79 18.08 21.79
CA MET A 153 -20.67 18.95 22.56
C MET A 153 -20.18 19.06 23.99
N ALA A 154 -20.52 20.15 24.67
CA ALA A 154 -20.15 20.31 26.07
C ALA A 154 -21.02 21.31 26.82
N PRO A 155 -21.17 21.15 28.14
CA PRO A 155 -21.66 22.22 28.99
C PRO A 155 -20.61 23.34 29.09
N ALA A 156 -21.05 24.58 28.87
CA ALA A 156 -20.29 25.80 29.09
C ALA A 156 -20.79 26.47 30.37
N THR A 157 -19.92 26.66 31.35
CA THR A 157 -20.28 27.17 32.68
C THR A 157 -19.85 28.62 32.83
N ARG A 158 -20.72 29.47 33.38
CA ARG A 158 -20.43 30.90 33.59
C ARG A 158 -19.25 31.10 34.56
N LYS A 159 -18.30 31.95 34.16
CA LYS A 159 -17.14 32.42 34.91
C LYS A 159 -17.06 33.95 34.82
N GLY A 160 -17.80 34.63 35.68
CA GLY A 160 -17.91 36.09 35.64
C GLY A 160 -18.61 36.55 34.36
N SER A 161 -17.88 37.20 33.46
CA SER A 161 -18.40 37.78 32.20
C SER A 161 -18.40 36.83 31.00
N TYR A 162 -17.86 35.63 31.11
CA TYR A 162 -17.76 34.66 30.01
C TYR A 162 -18.23 33.27 30.45
N PHE A 163 -18.38 32.36 29.49
CA PHE A 163 -18.63 30.93 29.73
C PHE A 163 -17.40 30.12 29.39
N ASP A 164 -16.99 29.23 30.28
CA ASP A 164 -15.87 28.32 30.10
C ASP A 164 -16.38 26.94 29.69
N PHE A 165 -15.78 26.32 28.67
CA PHE A 165 -16.18 24.99 28.21
C PHE A 165 -15.01 24.11 27.77
N HIS A 166 -15.29 22.81 27.78
CA HIS A 166 -14.40 21.74 27.36
C HIS A 166 -15.16 20.74 26.49
N LEU A 167 -14.85 20.70 25.20
CA LEU A 167 -15.65 20.06 24.15
C LEU A 167 -15.53 18.52 24.13
N ASP A 168 -16.47 17.77 24.66
CA ASP A 168 -16.39 16.30 24.56
C ASP A 168 -16.56 15.83 23.10
N HIS A 169 -15.50 15.25 22.52
CA HIS A 169 -15.58 14.67 21.17
C HIS A 169 -16.55 13.51 21.13
N LYS A 170 -17.38 13.49 20.09
CA LYS A 170 -18.40 12.47 19.92
C LYS A 170 -18.12 11.50 18.78
N ALA A 171 -17.12 11.76 17.95
CA ALA A 171 -16.69 10.82 16.89
C ALA A 171 -15.69 9.76 17.40
N SER A 172 -15.44 8.72 16.61
CA SER A 172 -14.41 7.70 16.85
C SER A 172 -13.40 7.67 15.69
N TYR A 173 -12.14 7.31 15.96
CA TYR A 173 -11.06 7.43 14.97
C TYR A 173 -10.32 6.10 14.77
N LEU A 174 -10.09 5.73 13.51
CA LEU A 174 -9.25 4.59 13.14
C LEU A 174 -7.89 5.11 12.69
N VAL A 175 -6.81 4.50 13.17
CA VAL A 175 -5.44 4.87 12.83
C VAL A 175 -4.75 3.71 12.11
N PHE A 176 -4.58 3.84 10.80
CA PHE A 176 -3.93 2.82 9.99
C PHE A 176 -2.43 3.06 9.94
N GLN A 177 -1.65 2.00 10.18
CA GLN A 177 -0.19 2.00 10.04
C GLN A 177 0.21 0.79 9.21
N VAL A 178 0.38 1.01 7.91
CA VAL A 178 0.54 -0.05 6.90
C VAL A 178 2.00 -0.14 6.47
N TYR A 179 2.61 -1.31 6.60
CA TYR A 179 4.03 -1.50 6.32
C TYR A 179 4.34 -2.88 5.77
N THR A 180 5.56 -3.06 5.31
CA THR A 180 6.15 -4.31 4.83
C THR A 180 7.51 -4.47 5.51
N ILE A 181 7.96 -5.71 5.71
CA ILE A 181 9.29 -6.02 6.24
C ILE A 181 10.15 -6.60 5.11
N GLY A 182 11.38 -6.11 5.00
CA GLY A 182 12.37 -6.57 4.03
C GLY A 182 12.33 -5.81 2.70
N PRO A 183 13.13 -6.22 1.70
CA PRO A 183 13.27 -5.50 0.43
C PRO A 183 12.05 -5.61 -0.51
N LYS A 184 10.94 -6.18 -0.03
CA LYS A 184 9.73 -6.46 -0.79
C LYS A 184 8.90 -5.18 -0.90
N LEU A 185 8.29 -4.93 -2.06
CA LEU A 185 7.41 -3.77 -2.26
C LEU A 185 8.09 -2.41 -1.99
N ARG A 186 9.41 -2.32 -2.21
CA ARG A 186 10.18 -1.08 -1.93
C ARG A 186 9.65 0.13 -2.70
N SER A 187 9.08 -0.10 -3.88
CA SER A 187 8.49 0.91 -4.76
C SER A 187 6.99 1.10 -4.55
N SER A 188 6.36 0.41 -3.60
CA SER A 188 4.90 0.41 -3.50
C SER A 188 4.36 1.37 -2.46
N TYR A 189 3.15 1.84 -2.70
CA TYR A 189 2.46 2.84 -1.89
C TYR A 189 1.04 2.38 -1.58
N LEU A 190 0.59 2.61 -0.35
CA LEU A 190 -0.81 2.56 0.01
C LEU A 190 -1.52 3.69 -0.73
N THR A 191 -2.55 3.37 -1.52
CA THR A 191 -3.30 4.35 -2.31
C THR A 191 -4.72 4.56 -1.81
N LYS A 192 -5.27 3.54 -1.13
CA LYS A 192 -6.65 3.54 -0.63
C LYS A 192 -6.80 2.61 0.56
N VAL A 193 -7.59 3.03 1.55
CA VAL A 193 -8.11 2.16 2.62
C VAL A 193 -9.62 2.18 2.52
N LYS A 194 -10.24 1.00 2.49
CA LYS A 194 -11.70 0.86 2.49
C LYS A 194 -12.12 0.09 3.74
N VAL A 195 -13.00 0.67 4.53
CA VAL A 195 -13.57 0.04 5.72
C VAL A 195 -15.02 -0.29 5.45
N THR A 196 -15.39 -1.55 5.62
CA THR A 196 -16.78 -2.03 5.59
C THR A 196 -17.15 -2.50 6.99
N SER A 197 -18.36 -2.17 7.44
CA SER A 197 -18.92 -2.54 8.74
C SER A 197 -20.18 -3.39 8.58
N ASP A 198 -20.56 -4.12 9.61
CA ASP A 198 -21.82 -4.85 9.72
C ASP A 198 -23.04 -3.94 9.94
N ASN A 199 -22.82 -2.69 10.34
CA ASN A 199 -23.84 -1.67 10.51
C ASN A 199 -23.30 -0.27 10.09
N ASN A 200 -24.11 0.77 10.24
CA ASN A 200 -23.77 2.09 9.71
C ASN A 200 -22.62 2.77 10.50
N ILE A 201 -21.64 3.28 9.76
CA ILE A 201 -20.47 4.02 10.27
C ILE A 201 -20.32 5.41 9.63
N THR A 202 -21.14 5.74 8.63
CA THR A 202 -21.17 7.01 7.89
C THR A 202 -22.60 7.50 7.71
N GLY A 203 -22.77 8.81 7.52
CA GLY A 203 -24.07 9.45 7.32
C GLY A 203 -24.23 10.72 8.17
N ASN A 204 -25.47 11.18 8.28
CA ASN A 204 -25.82 12.33 9.11
C ASN A 204 -26.25 11.86 10.49
N TYR A 205 -25.80 12.58 11.51
CA TYR A 205 -26.07 12.32 12.91
C TYR A 205 -26.37 13.62 13.64
N THR A 206 -27.02 13.49 14.79
CA THR A 206 -27.33 14.61 15.68
C THR A 206 -26.52 14.50 16.96
N LEU A 207 -25.85 15.58 17.33
CA LEU A 207 -25.35 15.83 18.67
C LEU A 207 -26.57 15.99 19.59
N ASP A 208 -26.89 14.93 20.34
CA ASP A 208 -28.03 14.89 21.26
C ASP A 208 -27.61 15.21 22.71
N PRO A 209 -27.99 16.39 23.24
CA PRO A 209 -27.65 16.78 24.60
C PRO A 209 -28.36 15.94 25.67
N ALA A 210 -29.46 15.24 25.35
CA ALA A 210 -30.19 14.43 26.33
C ALA A 210 -29.43 13.14 26.68
N THR A 211 -28.77 12.55 25.67
CA THR A 211 -27.96 11.35 25.83
C THR A 211 -26.46 11.65 25.93
N ASN A 212 -26.05 12.90 25.66
CA ASN A 212 -24.66 13.34 25.51
C ASN A 212 -23.87 12.48 24.51
N LYS A 213 -24.52 12.11 23.39
CA LYS A 213 -23.96 11.20 22.37
C LYS A 213 -24.30 11.67 20.96
N LEU A 214 -23.62 11.07 19.98
CA LEU A 214 -24.12 11.02 18.60
C LEU A 214 -25.35 10.11 18.55
N SER A 215 -26.44 10.63 17.99
CA SER A 215 -27.69 9.92 17.76
C SER A 215 -28.08 9.93 16.28
N GLY A 216 -28.88 8.95 15.87
CA GLY A 216 -29.27 8.74 14.48
C GLY A 216 -28.83 7.37 13.97
N SER A 217 -29.42 6.93 12.86
CA SER A 217 -29.13 5.61 12.27
C SER A 217 -27.94 5.62 11.33
N GLY A 218 -27.41 6.78 10.93
CA GLY A 218 -26.50 6.89 9.79
C GLY A 218 -27.16 6.49 8.48
N ALA A 219 -26.36 6.44 7.41
CA ALA A 219 -26.82 6.16 6.05
C ALA A 219 -26.03 5.05 5.33
N GLY A 220 -24.84 4.68 5.82
CA GLY A 220 -24.04 3.64 5.16
C GLY A 220 -23.02 2.97 6.07
N SER A 221 -22.59 1.78 5.65
CA SER A 221 -21.66 0.91 6.36
C SER A 221 -20.28 0.82 5.69
N GLU A 222 -19.97 1.70 4.74
CA GLU A 222 -18.69 1.70 4.03
C GLU A 222 -18.08 3.11 3.99
N ILE A 223 -16.77 3.21 4.28
CA ILE A 223 -15.99 4.44 4.12
C ILE A 223 -14.73 4.14 3.29
N THR A 224 -14.47 4.98 2.30
CA THR A 224 -13.24 4.98 1.50
C THR A 224 -12.35 6.15 1.91
N LEU A 225 -11.14 5.86 2.38
CA LEU A 225 -10.08 6.83 2.64
C LEU A 225 -9.11 6.87 1.44
N ASN A 226 -9.03 8.00 0.78
CA ASN A 226 -8.06 8.26 -0.29
C ASN A 226 -6.78 8.82 0.33
N VAL A 227 -5.64 8.16 0.11
CA VAL A 227 -4.37 8.55 0.76
C VAL A 227 -3.36 9.19 -0.20
N LYS A 228 -3.80 9.57 -1.41
CA LYS A 228 -2.98 10.30 -2.38
C LYS A 228 -3.01 11.80 -2.07
N GLY A 229 -1.83 12.37 -1.91
CA GLY A 229 -1.62 13.81 -1.78
C GLY A 229 -0.98 14.42 -3.02
N THR A 230 -0.07 15.36 -2.79
CA THR A 230 0.74 16.02 -3.82
C THR A 230 2.23 15.82 -3.52
N GLY A 231 3.10 16.15 -4.48
CA GLY A 231 4.55 16.06 -4.31
C GLY A 231 5.00 14.65 -3.90
N LYS A 232 5.69 14.53 -2.75
CA LYS A 232 6.20 13.27 -2.20
C LYS A 232 5.11 12.19 -2.01
N TYR A 233 3.85 12.58 -1.82
CA TYR A 233 2.73 11.66 -1.56
C TYR A 233 1.76 11.53 -2.75
N ALA A 234 2.17 11.93 -3.95
CA ALA A 234 1.35 11.80 -5.17
C ALA A 234 0.97 10.34 -5.48
N ASP A 235 1.88 9.40 -5.18
CA ASP A 235 1.64 7.96 -5.34
C ASP A 235 0.94 7.32 -4.14
N GLY A 236 0.80 8.03 -3.01
CA GLY A 236 0.23 7.53 -1.76
C GLY A 236 1.25 7.47 -0.62
N PHE A 237 0.95 6.68 0.40
CA PHE A 237 1.82 6.54 1.58
C PHE A 237 2.78 5.36 1.42
N PRO A 238 4.08 5.53 1.72
CA PRO A 238 5.06 4.47 1.54
C PRO A 238 4.78 3.28 2.48
N VAL A 239 4.82 2.06 1.95
CA VAL A 239 4.66 0.83 2.78
C VAL A 239 6.01 0.18 3.14
N ASN A 240 7.13 0.71 2.66
CA ASN A 240 8.48 0.16 2.85
C ASN A 240 9.18 0.60 4.16
N ALA A 241 8.41 1.08 5.14
CA ALA A 241 8.93 1.69 6.37
C ALA A 241 9.60 0.69 7.35
N GLY A 242 9.61 -0.62 7.07
CA GLY A 242 10.18 -1.64 7.96
C GLY A 242 9.41 -1.89 9.27
N GLY A 243 8.41 -1.06 9.56
CA GLY A 243 7.56 -1.13 10.74
C GLY A 243 6.42 -0.11 10.70
N ALA A 244 5.57 -0.15 11.73
CA ALA A 244 4.55 0.87 11.96
C ALA A 244 5.21 2.17 12.45
N ASP A 245 4.99 3.27 11.73
CA ASP A 245 5.49 4.60 12.09
C ASP A 245 4.48 5.65 11.63
N ILE A 246 3.75 6.21 12.60
CA ILE A 246 2.70 7.20 12.33
C ILE A 246 3.18 8.34 11.41
N LYS A 247 4.42 8.81 11.55
CA LYS A 247 4.98 9.93 10.78
C LYS A 247 5.27 9.57 9.32
N VAL A 248 5.37 8.28 9.00
CA VAL A 248 5.75 7.79 7.68
C VAL A 248 4.56 7.14 6.97
N ASN A 249 3.76 6.34 7.69
CA ASN A 249 2.69 5.53 7.12
C ASN A 249 1.36 5.59 7.89
N GLY A 250 1.21 6.59 8.77
CA GLY A 250 -0.01 6.82 9.55
C GLY A 250 -1.12 7.51 8.75
N ALA A 251 -2.29 6.90 8.68
CA ALA A 251 -3.50 7.48 8.09
C ALA A 251 -4.68 7.40 9.06
N TYR A 252 -5.56 8.40 9.04
CA TYR A 252 -6.70 8.49 9.94
C TYR A 252 -8.03 8.38 9.19
N MET A 253 -9.04 7.80 9.82
CA MET A 253 -10.43 7.79 9.35
C MET A 253 -11.37 8.04 10.53
N VAL A 254 -12.34 8.93 10.34
CA VAL A 254 -13.40 9.20 11.30
C VAL A 254 -14.57 8.26 11.03
N ILE A 255 -15.12 7.61 12.06
CA ILE A 255 -16.29 6.76 11.97
C ILE A 255 -17.33 7.16 13.03
N ALA A 256 -18.59 6.79 12.81
CA ALA A 256 -19.58 6.83 13.87
C ALA A 256 -19.16 5.85 14.99
N PRO A 257 -19.28 6.22 16.28
CA PRO A 257 -19.01 5.29 17.38
C PRO A 257 -20.06 4.18 17.48
N GLY A 258 -19.67 3.07 18.09
CA GLY A 258 -20.55 1.95 18.41
C GLY A 258 -19.89 0.59 18.29
N GLN A 259 -20.72 -0.45 18.48
CA GLN A 259 -20.31 -1.83 18.27
C GLN A 259 -20.28 -2.13 16.77
N HIS A 260 -19.09 -2.44 16.24
CA HIS A 260 -18.86 -2.68 14.83
C HIS A 260 -18.00 -3.92 14.61
N THR A 261 -18.32 -4.69 13.57
CA THR A 261 -17.44 -5.71 13.00
C THR A 261 -16.87 -5.17 11.69
N LEU A 262 -15.59 -4.78 11.71
CA LEU A 262 -14.95 -4.10 10.58
C LEU A 262 -14.15 -5.06 9.68
N GLN A 263 -14.31 -4.92 8.37
CA GLN A 263 -13.39 -5.42 7.34
C GLN A 263 -12.61 -4.25 6.75
N VAL A 264 -11.28 -4.35 6.74
CA VAL A 264 -10.38 -3.33 6.18
C VAL A 264 -9.68 -3.86 4.94
N ASP A 265 -9.91 -3.22 3.80
CA ASP A 265 -9.25 -3.51 2.53
C ASP A 265 -8.19 -2.43 2.24
N TYR A 266 -6.92 -2.81 2.23
CA TYR A 266 -5.77 -1.95 1.91
C TYR A 266 -5.38 -2.13 0.44
N THR A 267 -5.53 -1.10 -0.40
CA THR A 267 -5.02 -1.13 -1.77
C THR A 267 -3.61 -0.56 -1.82
N VAL A 268 -2.66 -1.38 -2.24
CA VAL A 268 -1.27 -1.01 -2.48
C VAL A 268 -0.98 -1.05 -3.98
N LYS A 269 -0.20 -0.09 -4.45
CA LYS A 269 0.17 0.05 -5.84
C LYS A 269 1.67 0.20 -6.00
N ASP A 270 2.26 -0.53 -6.94
CA ASP A 270 3.56 -0.18 -7.50
C ASP A 270 3.35 0.76 -8.70
N PRO A 271 3.77 2.04 -8.62
CA PRO A 271 3.55 3.02 -9.69
C PRO A 271 4.40 2.71 -10.93
N LEU A 272 5.48 1.93 -10.81
CA LEU A 272 6.38 1.62 -11.92
C LEU A 272 5.86 0.46 -12.77
N THR A 273 5.24 -0.55 -12.14
CA THR A 273 4.58 -1.65 -12.87
C THR A 273 3.09 -1.39 -13.08
N ASN A 274 2.56 -0.30 -12.52
CA ASN A 274 1.13 0.04 -12.48
C ASN A 274 0.26 -1.11 -11.92
N THR A 275 0.83 -1.98 -11.10
CA THR A 275 0.14 -3.14 -10.54
C THR A 275 -0.46 -2.79 -9.18
N GLU A 276 -1.73 -3.13 -9.00
CA GLU A 276 -2.49 -2.89 -7.78
C GLU A 276 -2.87 -4.20 -7.10
N LYS A 277 -2.80 -4.20 -5.77
CA LYS A 277 -3.21 -5.32 -4.93
C LYS A 277 -4.03 -4.82 -3.75
N THR A 278 -5.13 -5.50 -3.48
CA THR A 278 -5.91 -5.30 -2.26
C THR A 278 -5.64 -6.41 -1.26
N ILE A 279 -5.24 -6.04 -0.05
CA ILE A 279 -5.07 -6.94 1.09
C ILE A 279 -6.20 -6.70 2.07
N ARG A 280 -6.89 -7.77 2.45
CA ARG A 280 -8.02 -7.73 3.37
C ARG A 280 -7.61 -8.13 4.78
N LYS A 281 -8.10 -7.39 5.76
CA LYS A 281 -7.99 -7.70 7.19
C LYS A 281 -9.37 -7.63 7.83
N ASN A 282 -9.82 -8.76 8.38
CA ASN A 282 -11.05 -8.81 9.16
C ASN A 282 -10.72 -8.52 10.63
N LEU A 283 -11.50 -7.65 11.27
CA LEU A 283 -11.42 -7.36 12.70
C LEU A 283 -12.61 -8.01 13.41
N ALA A 284 -12.37 -8.51 14.62
CA ALA A 284 -13.47 -9.00 15.46
C ALA A 284 -14.40 -7.85 15.85
N ALA A 285 -15.65 -8.18 16.19
CA ALA A 285 -16.59 -7.23 16.74
C ALA A 285 -15.95 -6.48 17.92
N PHE A 286 -15.99 -5.15 17.87
CA PHE A 286 -15.37 -4.29 18.85
C PHE A 286 -16.24 -3.05 19.08
N ASP A 287 -16.20 -2.52 20.31
CA ASP A 287 -16.95 -1.33 20.69
C ASP A 287 -16.08 -0.07 20.55
N TYR A 288 -16.24 0.62 19.42
CA TYR A 288 -15.49 1.83 19.08
C TYR A 288 -16.13 3.03 19.78
N GLN A 289 -15.51 3.48 20.86
CA GLN A 289 -16.01 4.55 21.72
C GLN A 289 -15.77 5.93 21.11
N GLU A 290 -16.63 6.87 21.50
CA GLU A 290 -16.44 8.30 21.23
C GLU A 290 -15.17 8.83 21.91
N ASN A 291 -14.47 9.76 21.26
CA ASN A 291 -13.22 10.36 21.74
C ASN A 291 -12.06 9.36 21.92
N TYR A 292 -12.09 8.23 21.20
CA TYR A 292 -10.99 7.26 21.16
C TYR A 292 -10.49 7.07 19.74
N TYR A 293 -9.16 6.94 19.62
CA TYR A 293 -8.51 6.47 18.41
C TYR A 293 -8.02 5.03 18.59
N TYR A 294 -8.03 4.27 17.50
CA TYR A 294 -7.74 2.83 17.51
C TYR A 294 -6.69 2.47 16.48
N ASP A 295 -5.54 1.98 16.96
CA ASP A 295 -4.46 1.52 16.08
C ASP A 295 -4.82 0.21 15.35
N ILE A 296 -4.80 0.29 14.04
CA ILE A 296 -4.96 -0.82 13.10
C ILE A 296 -3.69 -0.94 12.27
N THR A 297 -2.72 -1.66 12.83
CA THR A 297 -1.45 -1.96 12.14
C THR A 297 -1.65 -3.09 11.13
N ALA A 298 -1.06 -2.97 9.95
CA ALA A 298 -1.09 -4.02 8.93
C ALA A 298 0.32 -4.24 8.35
N GLN A 299 0.89 -5.42 8.63
CA GLN A 299 2.05 -5.91 7.90
C GLN A 299 1.54 -6.56 6.62
N ILE A 300 1.93 -6.01 5.48
CA ILE A 300 1.62 -6.55 4.17
C ILE A 300 2.68 -7.58 3.83
N GLU A 301 2.21 -8.81 3.61
CA GLU A 301 3.01 -9.89 3.07
C GLU A 301 2.50 -10.25 1.69
N LEU A 302 3.44 -10.48 0.77
CA LEU A 302 3.14 -10.97 -0.57
C LEU A 302 3.32 -12.49 -0.65
N PRO A 303 2.76 -13.14 -1.69
CA PRO A 303 2.76 -14.59 -1.82
C PRO A 303 4.18 -15.17 -1.84
N ASN A 304 4.25 -16.47 -1.56
CA ASN A 304 5.49 -17.25 -1.43
C ASN A 304 6.36 -17.33 -2.71
N PHE A 305 5.92 -16.79 -3.84
CA PHE A 305 6.66 -16.82 -5.10
C PHE A 305 7.66 -15.66 -5.19
N GLN A 306 8.76 -15.83 -4.47
CA GLN A 306 9.94 -14.99 -4.54
C GLN A 306 11.02 -15.70 -5.35
N TYR A 307 11.51 -15.02 -6.38
CA TYR A 307 12.60 -15.49 -7.22
C TYR A 307 13.82 -14.61 -6.99
N ASN A 308 15.02 -15.17 -7.15
CA ASN A 308 16.23 -14.34 -7.17
C ASN A 308 16.21 -13.41 -8.40
N ASN A 309 17.12 -12.44 -8.46
CA ASN A 309 17.21 -11.47 -9.55
C ASN A 309 18.37 -11.80 -10.50
N GLU A 310 18.88 -13.02 -10.45
CA GLU A 310 20.11 -13.41 -11.12
C GLU A 310 19.78 -13.97 -12.50
N TYR A 311 20.44 -13.45 -13.52
CA TYR A 311 20.39 -13.95 -14.89
C TYR A 311 21.80 -14.40 -15.24
N TYR A 312 21.97 -15.31 -16.19
CA TYR A 312 23.27 -15.81 -16.57
C TYR A 312 23.38 -15.88 -18.09
N LYS A 313 24.55 -15.59 -18.64
CA LYS A 313 24.97 -16.18 -19.93
C LYS A 313 25.02 -17.70 -19.77
N TRP A 314 24.86 -18.46 -20.84
CA TRP A 314 24.77 -19.93 -20.69
C TRP A 314 26.00 -20.50 -19.99
N ASP A 315 25.75 -21.21 -18.89
CA ASP A 315 26.75 -21.86 -18.04
C ASP A 315 27.90 -20.97 -17.55
N ALA A 316 27.65 -19.65 -17.41
CA ALA A 316 28.63 -18.74 -16.82
C ALA A 316 28.89 -19.07 -15.35
N LYS A 317 30.09 -18.77 -14.85
CA LYS A 317 30.43 -18.93 -13.42
C LYS A 317 29.71 -17.90 -12.54
N GLU A 318 29.66 -16.67 -13.01
CA GLU A 318 29.08 -15.54 -12.30
C GLU A 318 27.80 -15.05 -12.99
N ASN A 319 26.95 -14.35 -12.22
CA ASN A 319 25.72 -13.78 -12.74
C ASN A 319 26.00 -12.68 -13.79
N PHE A 320 25.05 -12.45 -14.69
CA PHE A 320 25.13 -11.55 -15.84
C PHE A 320 25.54 -10.12 -15.46
N TRP A 321 25.26 -9.71 -14.22
CA TRP A 321 25.53 -8.37 -13.70
C TRP A 321 26.44 -8.39 -12.47
N TYR A 322 27.33 -9.39 -12.38
CA TYR A 322 28.26 -9.54 -11.27
C TYR A 322 28.98 -8.22 -10.93
N GLY A 323 28.82 -7.76 -9.68
CA GLY A 323 29.39 -6.51 -9.17
C GLY A 323 28.59 -5.24 -9.48
N HIS A 324 27.53 -5.35 -10.28
CA HIS A 324 26.71 -4.25 -10.79
C HIS A 324 25.19 -4.55 -10.69
N GLU A 325 24.79 -5.38 -9.74
CA GLU A 325 23.40 -5.82 -9.56
C GLU A 325 22.47 -4.66 -9.18
N TRP A 326 21.14 -4.88 -9.35
CA TRP A 326 20.07 -3.90 -9.13
C TRP A 326 20.16 -3.12 -7.79
N TYR A 327 20.75 -3.72 -6.77
CA TYR A 327 20.88 -3.14 -5.42
C TYR A 327 22.31 -2.92 -4.97
N SER A 328 23.27 -3.04 -5.88
CA SER A 328 24.66 -2.65 -5.61
C SER A 328 24.78 -1.12 -5.58
N ASN A 329 25.85 -0.63 -4.94
CA ASN A 329 26.19 0.81 -4.98
C ASN A 329 26.65 1.26 -6.38
N SER A 330 26.89 0.33 -7.31
CA SER A 330 27.34 0.56 -8.69
C SER A 330 26.37 -0.09 -9.70
N ASN A 331 25.07 0.14 -9.52
CA ASN A 331 24.03 -0.49 -10.32
C ASN A 331 24.05 0.00 -11.79
N TRP A 332 24.22 -0.93 -12.73
CA TRP A 332 24.17 -0.66 -14.18
C TRP A 332 22.86 -1.11 -14.85
N GLN A 333 21.99 -1.80 -14.12
CA GLN A 333 20.72 -2.35 -14.63
C GLN A 333 19.62 -1.30 -14.81
N THR A 334 19.77 -0.08 -14.27
CA THR A 334 18.76 0.99 -14.31
C THR A 334 19.03 2.09 -15.34
N GLY A 335 20.13 2.03 -16.10
CA GLY A 335 20.50 3.02 -17.11
C GLY A 335 20.37 2.45 -18.53
N SER A 336 19.60 3.10 -19.41
CA SER A 336 19.38 2.65 -20.80
C SER A 336 20.60 2.79 -21.73
N ILE A 337 21.74 3.29 -21.25
CA ILE A 337 22.91 3.58 -22.08
C ILE A 337 24.17 3.27 -21.27
N PHE A 338 24.96 2.31 -21.74
CA PHE A 338 26.28 2.04 -21.19
C PHE A 338 27.29 3.09 -21.67
N PRO A 339 28.01 3.78 -20.78
CA PRO A 339 29.31 4.36 -21.11
C PRO A 339 30.35 3.24 -21.01
N GLY A 340 30.66 2.58 -22.12
CA GLY A 340 31.70 1.54 -22.15
C GLY A 340 31.16 0.14 -22.38
N ALA A 341 30.53 -0.08 -23.53
CA ALA A 341 30.55 -1.39 -24.15
C ALA A 341 32.00 -1.66 -24.58
N ASN A 342 32.83 -2.13 -23.64
CA ASN A 342 34.10 -2.79 -23.91
C ASN A 342 34.63 -3.44 -22.62
N GLN A 343 34.67 -4.78 -22.65
CA GLN A 343 35.80 -5.62 -22.23
C GLN A 343 35.89 -6.22 -20.82
N GLU A 344 35.22 -5.76 -19.75
CA GLU A 344 35.48 -6.41 -18.44
C GLU A 344 34.63 -7.66 -18.11
N SER A 345 33.58 -7.97 -18.89
CA SER A 345 32.94 -9.31 -18.80
C SER A 345 33.57 -10.34 -19.75
N ASP A 346 34.52 -9.93 -20.58
CA ASP A 346 35.35 -10.84 -21.41
C ASP A 346 36.53 -11.39 -20.61
N ASP A 347 37.02 -10.68 -19.60
CA ASP A 347 38.28 -11.03 -18.90
C ASP A 347 38.16 -12.14 -17.85
N GLY A 348 37.04 -12.88 -17.80
CA GLY A 348 36.85 -13.96 -16.82
C GLY A 348 35.92 -15.10 -17.24
N ILE A 349 35.29 -15.03 -18.42
CA ILE A 349 34.53 -16.16 -18.95
C ILE A 349 35.48 -16.85 -19.90
N PRO A 350 35.98 -18.07 -19.61
CA PRO A 350 36.49 -18.89 -20.68
C PRO A 350 35.29 -19.04 -21.62
N GLU A 351 35.32 -18.33 -22.76
CA GLU A 351 34.61 -18.81 -23.93
C GLU A 351 35.03 -20.27 -24.01
N ASN A 352 34.11 -21.16 -23.64
CA ASN A 352 34.30 -22.57 -23.88
C ASN A 352 34.30 -22.63 -25.40
N ASP A 353 35.52 -22.56 -25.90
CA ASP A 353 36.00 -22.50 -27.26
C ASP A 353 34.86 -22.70 -28.24
N ALA A 354 34.42 -21.63 -28.91
CA ALA A 354 33.35 -21.66 -29.90
C ALA A 354 33.64 -22.68 -31.03
N ASN A 355 34.88 -23.20 -31.11
CA ASN A 355 35.30 -24.27 -31.99
C ASN A 355 35.48 -25.65 -31.33
N SER A 356 35.28 -25.80 -30.01
CA SER A 356 35.30 -27.10 -29.35
C SER A 356 33.91 -27.76 -29.42
N LYS A 357 33.80 -28.80 -30.24
CA LYS A 357 32.65 -29.72 -30.29
C LYS A 357 32.48 -30.57 -29.00
N ALA A 358 32.97 -30.12 -27.84
CA ALA A 358 33.44 -31.03 -26.80
C ALA A 358 32.65 -31.04 -25.47
N THR A 359 31.65 -30.20 -25.25
CA THR A 359 30.74 -30.38 -24.10
C THR A 359 29.28 -30.16 -24.49
N THR A 360 28.50 -31.25 -24.48
CA THR A 360 27.04 -31.18 -24.71
C THR A 360 26.26 -30.72 -23.47
N SER A 361 26.90 -30.70 -22.29
CA SER A 361 26.27 -30.44 -21.00
C SER A 361 27.03 -29.42 -20.16
N ALA A 362 26.28 -28.72 -19.31
CA ALA A 362 26.74 -27.67 -18.41
C ALA A 362 27.68 -28.18 -17.28
N SER A 363 28.51 -27.29 -16.76
CA SER A 363 29.52 -27.56 -15.73
C SER A 363 29.59 -26.51 -14.61
N ASN A 364 28.92 -25.36 -14.77
CA ASN A 364 28.88 -24.26 -13.80
C ASN A 364 27.41 -23.96 -13.40
N SER A 365 26.92 -22.74 -13.62
CA SER A 365 25.60 -22.28 -13.18
C SER A 365 24.45 -23.12 -13.73
N CYS A 366 24.53 -23.58 -14.99
CA CYS A 366 23.42 -24.30 -15.63
C CYS A 366 23.32 -25.78 -15.23
N THR A 367 24.20 -26.29 -14.36
CA THR A 367 24.17 -27.71 -13.90
C THR A 367 22.89 -28.07 -13.16
N ILE A 368 22.24 -27.10 -12.51
CA ILE A 368 20.97 -27.30 -11.78
C ILE A 368 19.74 -27.26 -12.70
N CYS A 369 19.90 -26.81 -13.95
CA CYS A 369 18.79 -26.67 -14.87
C CYS A 369 18.30 -28.04 -15.38
N PRO A 370 17.02 -28.14 -15.79
CA PRO A 370 16.53 -29.32 -16.50
C PRO A 370 17.27 -29.54 -17.83
N THR A 371 17.31 -30.78 -18.26
CA THR A 371 17.79 -31.17 -19.59
C THR A 371 16.84 -30.67 -20.69
N ALA A 372 17.33 -30.56 -21.92
CA ALA A 372 16.52 -30.23 -23.09
C ALA A 372 15.36 -31.23 -23.30
N ASN A 373 15.59 -32.52 -22.97
CA ASN A 373 14.57 -33.55 -23.03
C ASN A 373 13.46 -33.30 -21.99
N GLU A 374 13.81 -33.03 -20.73
CA GLU A 374 12.83 -32.72 -19.68
C GLU A 374 11.99 -31.49 -20.03
N LEU A 375 12.63 -30.43 -20.55
CA LEU A 375 11.92 -29.24 -21.01
C LEU A 375 10.89 -29.58 -22.10
N LEU A 376 11.25 -30.42 -23.07
CA LEU A 376 10.30 -30.84 -24.11
C LEU A 376 9.14 -31.66 -23.54
N TRP A 377 9.38 -32.50 -22.53
CA TRP A 377 8.32 -33.19 -21.81
C TRP A 377 7.37 -32.22 -21.10
N TYR A 378 7.89 -31.22 -20.39
CA TYR A 378 7.05 -30.18 -19.78
C TYR A 378 6.22 -29.43 -20.83
N ILE A 379 6.84 -29.03 -21.95
CA ILE A 379 6.15 -28.32 -23.03
C ILE A 379 5.04 -29.18 -23.63
N ARG A 380 5.30 -30.45 -23.96
CA ARG A 380 4.38 -31.28 -24.76
C ARG A 380 3.38 -32.07 -23.92
N LYS A 381 3.78 -32.50 -22.73
CA LYS A 381 3.02 -33.39 -21.83
C LYS A 381 2.76 -32.81 -20.46
N GLY A 382 3.40 -31.68 -20.12
CA GLY A 382 3.19 -30.98 -18.86
C GLY A 382 1.88 -30.20 -18.78
N ASP A 383 1.00 -30.28 -19.77
CA ASP A 383 -0.28 -29.55 -19.79
C ASP A 383 -0.12 -28.06 -19.42
N PRO A 384 0.67 -27.27 -20.18
CA PRO A 384 0.87 -25.86 -19.88
C PRO A 384 -0.45 -25.10 -19.80
N ARG A 385 -0.64 -24.35 -18.71
CA ARG A 385 -1.79 -23.46 -18.50
C ARG A 385 -1.32 -22.05 -18.17
N TYR A 386 -1.71 -21.08 -18.98
CA TYR A 386 -1.44 -19.67 -18.74
C TYR A 386 -2.28 -19.16 -17.56
N ASP A 387 -1.63 -18.45 -16.66
CA ASP A 387 -2.27 -17.75 -15.55
C ASP A 387 -1.84 -16.29 -15.53
N ALA A 388 -2.73 -15.41 -16.00
CA ALA A 388 -2.53 -13.96 -16.05
C ALA A 388 -2.47 -13.30 -14.66
N ASN A 389 -2.99 -13.99 -13.64
CA ASN A 389 -3.24 -13.42 -12.31
C ASN A 389 -2.30 -13.96 -11.25
N GLN A 390 -1.53 -15.03 -11.55
CA GLN A 390 -0.54 -15.54 -10.62
C GLN A 390 0.55 -14.49 -10.38
N GLU A 391 0.60 -14.02 -9.15
CA GLU A 391 1.51 -12.98 -8.68
C GLU A 391 2.88 -13.57 -8.27
N TRP A 392 3.93 -12.78 -8.47
CA TRP A 392 5.30 -13.08 -8.06
C TRP A 392 6.11 -11.80 -7.83
N ILE A 393 7.26 -11.92 -7.15
CA ILE A 393 8.15 -10.80 -6.83
C ILE A 393 9.51 -11.04 -7.48
N ALA A 394 10.02 -10.02 -8.15
CA ALA A 394 11.41 -9.87 -8.52
C ALA A 394 11.78 -8.38 -8.47
N PHE A 395 13.05 -8.06 -8.33
CA PHE A 395 13.56 -6.68 -8.32
C PHE A 395 12.83 -5.75 -7.32
N GLY A 396 12.28 -6.31 -6.23
CA GLY A 396 11.57 -5.56 -5.19
C GLY A 396 10.24 -5.00 -5.66
N ARG A 397 9.78 -5.43 -6.84
CA ARG A 397 8.56 -5.06 -7.53
C ARG A 397 7.62 -6.26 -7.59
N HIS A 398 6.35 -5.94 -7.77
CA HIS A 398 5.29 -6.92 -7.92
C HIS A 398 4.94 -7.09 -9.40
N TYR A 399 4.86 -8.35 -9.81
CA TYR A 399 4.56 -8.75 -11.18
C TYR A 399 3.51 -9.86 -11.19
N ARG A 400 2.92 -10.08 -12.36
CA ARG A 400 1.96 -11.17 -12.62
C ARG A 400 2.27 -11.90 -13.93
N GLY A 401 1.67 -13.07 -14.08
CA GLY A 401 1.73 -13.82 -15.33
C GLY A 401 2.79 -14.92 -15.33
N GLY A 402 2.42 -16.06 -15.89
CA GLY A 402 3.31 -17.20 -16.11
C GLY A 402 2.53 -18.44 -16.53
N ILE A 403 3.22 -19.58 -16.58
CA ILE A 403 2.67 -20.86 -17.00
C ILE A 403 2.76 -21.88 -15.86
N TRP A 404 1.67 -22.59 -15.62
CA TRP A 404 1.66 -23.79 -14.79
C TRP A 404 2.01 -25.01 -15.64
N PHE A 405 2.93 -25.84 -15.18
CA PHE A 405 3.27 -27.13 -15.77
C PHE A 405 3.06 -28.25 -14.75
N LYS A 406 2.60 -29.43 -15.20
CA LYS A 406 2.60 -30.65 -14.38
C LYS A 406 4.02 -30.98 -13.94
N LYS A 407 4.17 -31.40 -12.69
CA LYS A 407 5.43 -31.89 -12.11
C LYS A 407 5.93 -33.15 -12.82
N LYS A 408 7.24 -33.39 -12.76
CA LYS A 408 7.89 -34.55 -13.41
C LYS A 408 7.25 -35.86 -13.01
N ALA A 409 6.99 -36.06 -11.71
CA ALA A 409 6.39 -37.29 -11.20
C ALA A 409 5.02 -37.59 -11.84
N VAL A 410 4.23 -36.54 -12.11
CA VAL A 410 2.91 -36.67 -12.75
C VAL A 410 3.06 -37.08 -14.21
N ILE A 411 3.96 -36.41 -14.94
CA ILE A 411 4.25 -36.73 -16.36
C ILE A 411 4.77 -38.17 -16.48
N CYS A 412 5.74 -38.56 -15.64
CA CYS A 412 6.31 -39.90 -15.63
C CYS A 412 5.24 -40.97 -15.44
N LYS A 413 4.34 -40.79 -14.47
CA LYS A 413 3.22 -41.70 -14.20
C LYS A 413 2.25 -41.79 -15.37
N GLU A 414 1.85 -40.67 -15.95
CA GLU A 414 0.87 -40.63 -17.06
C GLU A 414 1.44 -41.22 -18.35
N GLN A 415 2.75 -41.10 -18.57
CA GLN A 415 3.41 -41.57 -19.80
C GLN A 415 4.04 -42.96 -19.63
N GLY A 416 4.02 -43.55 -18.43
CA GLY A 416 4.60 -44.86 -18.15
C GLY A 416 6.12 -44.90 -18.30
N ILE A 417 6.79 -43.80 -17.95
CA ILE A 417 8.26 -43.66 -18.03
C ILE A 417 8.87 -43.38 -16.66
N THR A 418 10.16 -43.64 -16.54
CA THR A 418 10.95 -43.28 -15.36
C THR A 418 11.48 -41.83 -15.45
N PRO A 419 11.82 -41.19 -14.33
CA PRO A 419 12.52 -39.91 -14.32
C PRO A 419 13.82 -39.89 -15.13
N GLN A 420 14.54 -41.01 -15.17
CA GLN A 420 15.77 -41.14 -15.96
C GLN A 420 15.47 -41.12 -17.46
N GLN A 421 14.45 -41.86 -17.92
CA GLN A 421 14.01 -41.81 -19.31
C GLN A 421 13.55 -40.41 -19.74
N MET A 422 12.88 -39.67 -18.85
CA MET A 422 12.49 -38.27 -19.12
C MET A 422 13.70 -37.35 -19.37
N ARG A 423 14.84 -37.62 -18.72
CA ARG A 423 16.13 -36.92 -18.96
C ARG A 423 16.83 -37.37 -20.23
N ASP A 424 16.78 -38.67 -20.54
CA ASP A 424 17.59 -39.25 -21.61
C ASP A 424 16.99 -39.01 -23.00
N TYR A 425 15.65 -38.98 -23.12
CA TYR A 425 14.99 -38.79 -24.42
C TYR A 425 13.54 -38.28 -24.30
N TYR A 426 12.99 -37.80 -25.41
CA TYR A 426 11.56 -37.54 -25.61
C TYR A 426 10.93 -38.58 -26.54
N MET A 427 9.67 -38.95 -26.29
CA MET A 427 8.92 -39.89 -27.16
C MET A 427 8.19 -39.15 -28.29
N ASN A 428 8.73 -39.23 -29.51
CA ASN A 428 8.05 -38.78 -30.71
C ASN A 428 7.20 -39.91 -31.30
N GLY A 429 5.95 -40.01 -30.87
CA GLY A 429 5.15 -41.22 -31.08
C GLY A 429 5.74 -42.38 -30.28
N ASN A 430 6.03 -43.49 -30.96
CA ASN A 430 6.67 -44.67 -30.34
C ASN A 430 8.20 -44.67 -30.46
N ARG A 431 8.79 -43.59 -30.96
CA ARG A 431 10.24 -43.49 -31.18
C ARG A 431 10.89 -42.60 -30.11
N PRO A 432 11.85 -43.11 -29.32
CA PRO A 432 12.66 -42.28 -28.45
C PRO A 432 13.61 -41.42 -29.29
N VAL A 433 13.71 -40.13 -28.97
CA VAL A 433 14.61 -39.18 -29.59
C VAL A 433 15.32 -38.38 -28.51
N ASP A 434 16.65 -38.37 -28.53
CA ASP A 434 17.44 -37.49 -27.69
C ASP A 434 17.58 -36.12 -28.36
N ILE A 435 16.94 -35.11 -27.78
CA ILE A 435 16.92 -33.74 -28.30
C ILE A 435 18.30 -33.07 -28.18
N ARG A 436 19.18 -33.57 -27.31
CA ARG A 436 20.53 -33.01 -27.15
C ARG A 436 21.40 -33.26 -28.37
N THR A 437 21.13 -34.31 -29.14
CA THR A 437 21.98 -34.74 -30.26
C THR A 437 21.46 -34.32 -31.64
N ILE A 438 20.28 -33.70 -31.71
CA ILE A 438 19.70 -33.31 -33.01
C ILE A 438 20.45 -32.11 -33.61
N THR A 439 20.70 -32.16 -34.91
CA THR A 439 21.30 -31.05 -35.69
C THR A 439 20.25 -30.30 -36.52
N SER A 440 19.03 -30.84 -36.61
CA SER A 440 17.88 -30.26 -37.29
C SER A 440 16.61 -30.59 -36.51
N SER A 441 15.68 -29.63 -36.44
CA SER A 441 14.35 -29.80 -35.83
C SER A 441 13.30 -30.39 -36.79
N ALA A 442 13.70 -30.73 -38.02
CA ALA A 442 12.79 -31.30 -39.01
C ALA A 442 12.14 -32.61 -38.50
N GLY A 443 10.80 -32.63 -38.44
CA GLY A 443 10.02 -33.80 -38.03
C GLY A 443 9.77 -33.93 -36.51
N ILE A 444 10.18 -32.96 -35.70
CA ILE A 444 9.89 -32.90 -34.26
C ILE A 444 9.25 -31.55 -33.94
N SER A 445 8.06 -31.58 -33.34
CA SER A 445 7.40 -30.36 -32.85
C SER A 445 8.01 -29.97 -31.49
N LEU A 446 8.78 -28.87 -31.51
CA LEU A 446 9.44 -28.31 -30.32
C LEU A 446 8.58 -27.31 -29.56
N SER A 447 7.37 -27.02 -30.04
CA SER A 447 6.44 -26.10 -29.39
C SER A 447 5.06 -26.70 -29.15
N ARG A 448 4.29 -26.06 -28.27
CA ARG A 448 2.90 -26.37 -27.98
C ARG A 448 2.14 -25.06 -27.78
N ASN A 449 1.07 -24.88 -28.55
CA ASN A 449 0.08 -23.83 -28.30
C ASN A 449 -0.58 -24.05 -26.93
N ILE A 450 -0.78 -22.95 -26.21
CA ILE A 450 -1.42 -22.93 -24.90
C ILE A 450 -2.87 -22.51 -25.09
N TYR A 451 -3.77 -23.46 -24.88
CA TYR A 451 -5.22 -23.22 -24.92
C TYR A 451 -5.83 -23.11 -23.52
N GLY A 452 -5.12 -23.62 -22.50
CA GLY A 452 -5.54 -23.50 -21.11
C GLY A 452 -5.19 -22.13 -20.57
N THR A 453 -6.20 -21.30 -20.29
CA THR A 453 -6.05 -19.98 -19.67
C THR A 453 -6.55 -19.97 -18.22
N THR A 454 -6.87 -21.14 -17.68
CA THR A 454 -7.36 -21.33 -16.33
C THR A 454 -6.26 -21.92 -15.45
N ARG A 455 -5.99 -21.23 -14.33
CA ARG A 455 -5.19 -21.75 -13.22
C ARG A 455 -5.66 -23.17 -12.85
N PRO A 456 -4.74 -24.13 -12.56
CA PRO A 456 -5.14 -25.42 -12.04
C PRO A 456 -6.07 -25.26 -10.82
N SER A 457 -7.10 -26.11 -10.76
CA SER A 457 -8.06 -26.05 -9.65
C SER A 457 -7.38 -26.33 -8.31
N GLY A 458 -8.00 -25.91 -7.19
CA GLY A 458 -7.47 -26.19 -5.86
C GLY A 458 -7.22 -27.67 -5.59
N ALA A 459 -7.99 -28.57 -6.21
CA ALA A 459 -7.83 -30.03 -6.08
C ALA A 459 -6.65 -30.60 -6.90
N GLU A 460 -6.12 -29.84 -7.86
CA GLU A 460 -5.09 -30.30 -8.78
C GLU A 460 -3.79 -29.50 -8.68
N ILE A 461 -3.79 -28.34 -8.02
CA ILE A 461 -2.67 -27.41 -8.00
C ILE A 461 -1.36 -28.07 -7.53
N ASP A 462 -1.42 -29.04 -6.62
CA ASP A 462 -0.26 -29.78 -6.10
C ASP A 462 0.42 -30.66 -7.16
N LYS A 463 -0.28 -30.98 -8.24
CA LYS A 463 0.26 -31.71 -9.41
C LYS A 463 1.07 -30.80 -10.33
N TYR A 464 1.00 -29.48 -10.14
CA TYR A 464 1.62 -28.47 -10.99
C TYR A 464 2.70 -27.68 -10.22
N PHE A 465 3.62 -27.07 -10.96
CA PHE A 465 4.51 -26.03 -10.50
C PHE A 465 4.40 -24.82 -11.44
N PHE A 466 4.69 -23.63 -10.92
CA PHE A 466 4.53 -22.37 -11.66
C PHE A 466 5.87 -21.88 -12.19
N VAL A 467 5.88 -21.39 -13.43
CA VAL A 467 7.04 -20.78 -14.09
C VAL A 467 6.67 -19.35 -14.53
N PRO A 468 7.23 -18.30 -13.88
CA PRO A 468 6.86 -16.91 -14.14
C PRO A 468 7.36 -16.35 -15.48
N PHE A 469 6.76 -15.27 -15.97
CA PHE A 469 7.25 -14.51 -17.11
C PHE A 469 8.34 -13.50 -16.71
N ARG A 470 9.58 -13.97 -16.55
CA ARG A 470 10.70 -13.15 -16.06
C ARG A 470 11.49 -12.40 -17.14
N GLY A 471 11.05 -12.42 -18.38
CA GLY A 471 11.78 -11.81 -19.49
C GLY A 471 13.16 -12.43 -19.71
N TYR A 472 14.04 -11.65 -20.33
CA TYR A 472 15.45 -11.99 -20.56
C TYR A 472 16.26 -10.72 -20.86
N TYR A 473 17.56 -10.79 -20.66
CA TYR A 473 18.48 -9.76 -21.14
C TYR A 473 19.01 -10.10 -22.53
N SER A 474 18.88 -9.18 -23.47
CA SER A 474 19.56 -9.23 -24.77
C SER A 474 20.57 -8.12 -24.92
N ILE A 475 21.66 -8.42 -25.64
CA ILE A 475 22.68 -7.47 -26.03
C ILE A 475 22.35 -6.95 -27.43
N TYR A 476 22.19 -5.64 -27.57
CA TYR A 476 22.07 -4.97 -28.87
C TYR A 476 23.44 -4.70 -29.44
N THR A 477 23.68 -5.19 -30.66
CA THR A 477 24.93 -4.98 -31.41
C THR A 477 24.86 -3.77 -32.35
N SER A 478 23.71 -3.09 -32.44
CA SER A 478 23.50 -1.88 -33.24
C SER A 478 23.58 -0.62 -32.36
N PHE A 479 24.19 0.45 -32.87
CA PHE A 479 24.42 1.68 -32.11
C PHE A 479 23.11 2.39 -31.67
N PRO A 480 23.04 2.88 -30.41
CA PRO A 480 24.03 2.70 -29.34
C PRO A 480 24.00 1.25 -28.80
N LEU A 481 25.19 0.68 -28.60
CA LEU A 481 25.34 -0.64 -27.95
C LEU A 481 24.70 -0.59 -26.56
N GLY A 482 23.94 -1.62 -26.21
CA GLY A 482 23.24 -1.68 -24.94
C GLY A 482 22.76 -3.07 -24.56
N VAL A 483 22.37 -3.21 -23.30
CA VAL A 483 21.71 -4.41 -22.76
C VAL A 483 20.36 -3.97 -22.22
N GLU A 484 19.30 -4.68 -22.59
CA GLU A 484 17.95 -4.40 -22.10
C GLU A 484 17.33 -5.66 -21.49
N LEU A 485 16.62 -5.46 -20.38
CA LEU A 485 15.71 -6.44 -19.83
C LEU A 485 14.36 -6.31 -20.53
N SER A 486 14.00 -7.28 -21.36
CA SER A 486 12.77 -7.24 -22.14
C SER A 486 11.84 -8.40 -21.74
N GLY A 487 10.53 -8.16 -21.88
CA GLY A 487 9.53 -9.22 -21.79
C GLY A 487 9.12 -9.67 -20.39
N ILE A 488 9.43 -8.92 -19.33
CA ILE A 488 8.81 -9.17 -18.01
C ILE A 488 7.28 -9.12 -18.14
N GLU A 489 6.58 -10.04 -17.47
CA GLU A 489 5.11 -10.26 -17.52
C GLU A 489 4.54 -10.77 -18.85
N SER A 490 5.35 -10.90 -19.91
CA SER A 490 4.88 -11.40 -21.21
C SER A 490 5.59 -12.66 -21.66
N ILE A 491 6.90 -12.76 -21.39
CA ILE A 491 7.76 -13.86 -21.82
C ILE A 491 8.54 -14.40 -20.62
N GLY A 492 8.80 -15.69 -20.58
CA GLY A 492 9.81 -16.28 -19.72
C GLY A 492 10.83 -17.05 -20.55
N ARG A 493 12.12 -16.89 -20.24
CA ARG A 493 13.15 -17.73 -20.84
C ARG A 493 14.11 -18.30 -19.79
N TYR A 494 14.30 -19.62 -19.85
CA TYR A 494 15.02 -20.39 -18.84
C TYR A 494 16.03 -21.32 -19.51
N TRP A 495 17.27 -21.28 -19.04
CA TRP A 495 18.31 -22.15 -19.56
C TRP A 495 18.01 -23.63 -19.25
N SER A 496 18.37 -24.50 -20.19
CA SER A 496 18.63 -25.91 -19.89
C SER A 496 20.10 -26.12 -19.54
N CYS A 497 20.42 -27.31 -19.04
CA CYS A 497 21.80 -27.74 -18.85
C CYS A 497 22.49 -28.24 -20.14
N ASP A 498 21.86 -28.12 -21.33
CA ASP A 498 22.37 -28.72 -22.57
C ASP A 498 22.68 -27.69 -23.67
N ARG A 499 23.76 -27.92 -24.43
CA ARG A 499 24.07 -27.20 -25.67
C ARG A 499 23.11 -27.60 -26.80
N SER A 500 22.89 -26.68 -27.73
CA SER A 500 22.12 -26.92 -28.94
C SER A 500 23.02 -26.99 -30.17
N HIS A 501 22.82 -28.00 -30.99
CA HIS A 501 23.49 -28.18 -32.28
C HIS A 501 22.62 -27.76 -33.48
N VAL A 502 21.46 -27.16 -33.22
CA VAL A 502 20.52 -26.69 -34.25
C VAL A 502 20.89 -25.27 -34.68
N SER A 503 20.94 -25.03 -36.00
CA SER A 503 21.06 -23.70 -36.64
C SER A 503 22.32 -22.88 -36.30
N GLY A 504 23.51 -23.50 -36.27
CA GLY A 504 24.78 -22.77 -36.12
C GLY A 504 25.32 -22.66 -34.68
N GLY A 505 24.68 -23.30 -33.71
CA GLY A 505 25.17 -23.43 -32.33
C GLY A 505 24.54 -22.45 -31.35
N GLY A 506 24.33 -22.91 -30.11
CA GLY A 506 23.71 -22.16 -29.02
C GLY A 506 23.52 -23.05 -27.79
N ALA A 507 22.59 -22.71 -26.92
CA ALA A 507 22.13 -23.60 -25.86
C ALA A 507 20.61 -23.74 -25.85
N TRP A 508 20.13 -24.90 -25.43
CA TRP A 508 18.69 -25.14 -25.32
C TRP A 508 18.11 -24.32 -24.17
N ALA A 509 16.96 -23.70 -24.42
CA ALA A 509 16.22 -22.94 -23.42
C ALA A 509 14.72 -23.17 -23.58
N LEU A 510 14.00 -23.15 -22.46
CA LEU A 510 12.56 -23.01 -22.45
C LEU A 510 12.21 -21.56 -22.77
N TYR A 511 11.34 -21.34 -23.75
CA TYR A 511 10.64 -20.07 -23.96
C TYR A 511 9.16 -20.29 -23.70
N ILE A 512 8.56 -19.40 -22.92
CA ILE A 512 7.13 -19.38 -22.64
C ILE A 512 6.55 -18.00 -22.93
N HIS A 513 5.35 -17.99 -23.47
CA HIS A 513 4.49 -16.83 -23.69
C HIS A 513 3.04 -17.23 -23.35
N SER A 514 2.12 -16.28 -23.24
CA SER A 514 0.72 -16.55 -22.87
C SER A 514 -0.03 -17.53 -23.79
N TYR A 515 0.42 -17.69 -25.04
CA TYR A 515 -0.20 -18.55 -26.05
C TYR A 515 0.68 -19.72 -26.51
N GLU A 516 1.94 -19.83 -26.07
CA GLU A 516 2.85 -20.87 -26.54
C GLU A 516 3.96 -21.19 -25.53
N ALA A 517 4.31 -22.46 -25.41
CA ALA A 517 5.53 -22.92 -24.78
C ALA A 517 6.39 -23.62 -25.85
N MET A 518 7.69 -23.33 -25.89
CA MET A 518 8.59 -23.86 -26.91
C MET A 518 10.00 -24.13 -26.36
N LEU A 519 10.67 -25.11 -26.95
CA LEU A 519 12.08 -25.38 -26.76
C LEU A 519 12.85 -24.70 -27.89
N VAL A 520 13.76 -23.80 -27.55
CA VAL A 520 14.50 -22.98 -28.53
C VAL A 520 16.00 -23.11 -28.36
N SER A 521 16.73 -22.98 -29.47
CA SER A 521 18.16 -22.70 -29.45
C SER A 521 18.36 -21.21 -29.21
N SER A 522 18.86 -20.84 -28.03
CA SER A 522 19.11 -19.44 -27.66
C SER A 522 20.61 -19.09 -27.75
N ASN A 523 20.89 -17.83 -28.07
CA ASN A 523 22.26 -17.30 -28.07
C ASN A 523 22.82 -17.33 -26.65
N ILE A 524 23.98 -17.95 -26.47
CA ILE A 524 24.64 -18.13 -25.16
C ILE A 524 25.01 -16.80 -24.49
N THR A 525 25.08 -15.70 -25.24
CA THR A 525 25.40 -14.37 -24.71
C THR A 525 24.20 -13.66 -24.06
N TYR A 526 22.98 -14.19 -24.20
CA TYR A 526 21.80 -13.63 -23.55
C TYR A 526 21.77 -13.95 -22.07
N GLY A 527 21.25 -13.03 -21.26
CA GLY A 527 21.01 -13.25 -19.85
C GLY A 527 19.65 -13.91 -19.64
N LEU A 528 19.66 -15.19 -19.31
CA LEU A 528 18.46 -16.00 -19.11
C LEU A 528 18.45 -16.56 -17.70
N TYR A 529 17.28 -17.02 -17.24
CA TYR A 529 17.18 -17.52 -15.88
C TYR A 529 17.76 -18.92 -15.73
N VAL A 530 18.46 -19.13 -14.63
CA VAL A 530 18.99 -20.42 -14.19
C VAL A 530 18.20 -20.82 -12.96
N GLN A 531 17.51 -21.95 -13.03
CA GLN A 531 16.78 -22.49 -11.89
C GLN A 531 16.65 -24.00 -12.01
N GLN A 532 16.64 -24.66 -10.86
CA GLN A 532 16.11 -26.00 -10.77
C GLN A 532 14.59 -25.96 -10.97
N PHE A 533 14.07 -26.91 -11.75
CA PHE A 533 12.63 -27.14 -11.89
C PHE A 533 12.24 -28.24 -10.92
N GLU A 534 11.28 -27.94 -10.03
CA GLU A 534 10.58 -28.83 -9.08
C GLU A 534 11.40 -29.71 -8.13
#